data_AF-A0A6J8DJF3-F1
#
_entry.id   AF-A0A6J8DJF3-F1
#
_cell.length_a   1.000
_cell.length_b   1.000
_cell.length_c   1.000
_cell.angle_alpha   90.00
_cell.angle_beta   90.00
_cell.angle_gamma   90.00
#
_symmetry.space_group_name_H-M   'P 1'
#
loop_
_entity.id
_entity.type
_entity.pdbx_description
1 polymer ?
#
loop_
_entity_poly.entity_id
_entity_poly.type
_entity_poly.pdbx_seq_one_letter_code
_entity_poly.pdbx_strand_id
1 'polypeptide(L)'
;MPGMEKLHLEDVLEDSPQTRNLLRVFENDAFALKKYTLGLHNCCQRIMKAQNELCAATQALSQQLRDYEIQTFPLEPEDSILTTTLKQFSSYLDDVSSIQQVLSAQYSETMMYPMSRFIQADLEEVSTLCEMFQIATTEHESAIKNYMKLPKKKENDRQRMEYNEELYGMRKKFHQTGLHYYSSLNALQYKRKCSLLEPILGYMHAQRAFFQMGQDAVCKKEIEEFLNNINASVQGVQKELQQDTKKTVDLIDTLEQQSVQQYHAEPNPEMPYIPPNTQLAQKGGYLFIRSKQLIATRWDRCFFFTQGGNLMCQPKDEVKKAVLQEVAGSLSLDLNEPGVLAEPYETDDRRFVFHVSSPKLRKSVVLQAENERERDEIR
;
A
#
# COMPACT_ATOMS: atom_id res chain seq x y z
N MET A 1 33.49 -35.84 27.20
CA MET A 1 32.05 -35.68 27.47
C MET A 1 31.54 -37.01 27.97
N PRO A 2 30.78 -37.08 29.07
CA PRO A 2 30.07 -38.32 29.43
C PRO A 2 29.20 -38.76 28.25
N GLY A 3 29.12 -40.07 28.02
CA GLY A 3 28.29 -40.64 26.96
C GLY A 3 26.83 -40.21 27.12
N MET A 4 26.14 -40.03 26.00
CA MET A 4 24.70 -39.75 26.02
C MET A 4 23.98 -40.90 26.70
N GLU A 5 23.16 -40.60 27.71
CA GLU A 5 22.31 -41.59 28.38
C GLU A 5 21.36 -42.23 27.37
N LYS A 6 21.12 -43.54 27.49
CA LYS A 6 20.36 -44.32 26.50
C LYS A 6 19.39 -45.26 27.19
N LEU A 7 18.26 -45.47 26.56
CA LEU A 7 17.36 -46.57 26.86
C LEU A 7 17.96 -47.87 26.34
N HIS A 8 18.12 -48.85 27.23
CA HIS A 8 18.60 -50.18 26.91
C HIS A 8 17.48 -50.99 26.25
N LEU A 9 17.75 -51.57 25.07
CA LEU A 9 16.74 -52.31 24.31
C LEU A 9 16.53 -53.71 24.90
N GLU A 10 17.58 -54.28 25.47
CA GLU A 10 17.61 -55.55 26.19
C GLU A 10 16.61 -55.58 27.38
N ASP A 11 16.31 -54.42 27.97
CA ASP A 11 15.46 -54.31 29.16
C ASP A 11 13.96 -54.20 28.83
N VAL A 12 13.59 -54.03 27.55
CA VAL A 12 12.19 -53.79 27.13
C VAL A 12 11.29 -54.95 27.50
N LEU A 13 11.75 -56.19 27.33
CA LEU A 13 10.95 -57.38 27.64
C LEU A 13 10.82 -57.64 29.14
N GLU A 14 11.86 -57.32 29.93
CA GLU A 14 11.81 -57.41 31.39
C GLU A 14 10.80 -56.41 31.97
N ASP A 15 10.68 -55.24 31.33
CA ASP A 15 9.71 -54.20 31.68
C ASP A 15 9.76 -53.78 33.15
N SER A 16 10.97 -53.71 33.71
CA SER A 16 11.17 -53.42 35.13
C SER A 16 10.64 -52.01 35.49
N PRO A 17 10.20 -51.79 36.75
CA PRO A 17 9.83 -50.46 37.22
C PRO A 17 10.94 -49.42 37.02
N GLN A 18 12.21 -49.83 37.14
CA GLN A 18 13.38 -48.99 36.90
C GLN A 18 13.46 -48.56 35.43
N THR A 19 13.30 -49.51 34.49
CA THR A 19 13.27 -49.24 33.04
C THR A 19 12.13 -48.29 32.69
N ARG A 20 10.93 -48.50 33.26
CA ARG A 20 9.77 -47.61 33.10
C ARG A 20 10.00 -46.21 33.66
N ASN A 21 10.70 -46.08 34.78
CA ASN A 21 11.04 -44.77 35.32
C ASN A 21 12.02 -44.01 34.41
N LEU A 22 13.02 -44.69 33.86
CA LEU A 22 13.93 -44.08 32.88
C LEU A 22 13.18 -43.69 31.59
N LEU A 23 12.31 -44.56 31.08
CA LEU A 23 11.46 -44.25 29.92
C LEU A 23 10.65 -42.96 30.14
N ARG A 24 10.04 -42.80 31.32
CA ARG A 24 9.28 -41.58 31.66
C ARG A 24 10.13 -40.32 31.61
N VAL A 25 11.42 -40.40 31.95
CA VAL A 25 12.34 -39.26 31.82
C VAL A 25 12.52 -38.89 30.35
N PHE A 26 12.72 -39.88 29.47
CA PHE A 26 12.82 -39.67 28.03
C PHE A 26 11.51 -39.15 27.41
N GLU A 27 10.36 -39.64 27.85
CA GLU A 27 9.03 -39.16 27.45
C GLU A 27 8.83 -37.68 27.80
N ASN A 28 9.14 -37.30 29.05
CA ASN A 28 9.03 -35.92 29.51
C ASN A 28 9.97 -34.99 28.72
N ASP A 29 11.19 -35.43 28.45
CA ASP A 29 12.17 -34.69 27.65
C ASP A 29 11.74 -34.57 26.17
N ALA A 30 11.14 -35.60 25.58
CA ALA A 30 10.59 -35.55 24.23
C ALA A 30 9.39 -34.59 24.14
N PHE A 31 8.50 -34.59 25.15
CA PHE A 31 7.39 -33.65 25.24
C PHE A 31 7.87 -32.19 25.37
N ALA A 32 8.85 -31.95 26.24
CA ALA A 32 9.46 -30.63 26.40
C ALA A 32 10.13 -30.15 25.10
N LEU A 33 10.83 -31.04 24.40
CA LEU A 33 11.41 -30.76 23.09
C LEU A 33 10.34 -30.39 22.06
N LYS A 34 9.25 -31.16 21.95
CA LYS A 34 8.16 -30.87 21.00
C LYS A 34 7.58 -29.48 21.24
N LYS A 35 7.30 -29.14 22.51
CA LYS A 35 6.82 -27.81 22.91
C LYS A 35 7.80 -26.69 22.54
N TYR A 36 9.09 -26.86 22.84
CA TYR A 36 10.12 -25.87 22.51
C TYR A 36 10.23 -25.68 20.98
N THR A 37 10.26 -26.78 20.23
CA THR A 37 10.41 -26.79 18.77
C THR A 37 9.25 -26.07 18.09
N LEU A 38 8.01 -26.27 18.57
CA LEU A 38 6.84 -25.53 18.09
C LEU A 38 6.97 -24.03 18.36
N GLY A 39 7.47 -23.64 19.53
CA GLY A 39 7.75 -22.23 19.84
C GLY A 39 8.78 -21.62 18.90
N LEU A 40 9.88 -22.34 18.65
CA LEU A 40 10.92 -21.92 17.71
C LEU A 40 10.38 -21.81 16.27
N HIS A 41 9.59 -22.79 15.83
CA HIS A 41 8.97 -22.79 14.49
C HIS A 41 8.07 -21.57 14.29
N ASN A 42 7.28 -21.22 15.30
CA ASN A 42 6.44 -20.01 15.27
C ASN A 42 7.28 -18.73 15.12
N CYS A 43 8.45 -18.65 15.79
CA CYS A 43 9.37 -17.52 15.62
C CYS A 43 9.92 -17.45 14.19
N CYS A 44 10.42 -18.57 13.65
CA CYS A 44 10.90 -18.65 12.27
C CYS A 44 9.80 -18.32 11.25
N GLN A 45 8.57 -18.78 11.47
CA GLN A 45 7.43 -18.49 10.62
C GLN A 45 7.09 -16.99 10.61
N ARG A 46 7.15 -16.32 11.78
CA ARG A 46 6.94 -14.86 11.87
C ARG A 46 8.00 -14.09 11.11
N ILE A 47 9.27 -14.50 11.18
CA ILE A 47 10.35 -13.92 10.40
C ILE A 47 10.08 -14.06 8.89
N MET A 48 9.74 -15.27 8.42
CA MET A 48 9.44 -15.49 7.00
C MET A 48 8.25 -14.66 6.53
N LYS A 49 7.17 -14.56 7.34
CA LYS A 49 6.02 -13.72 7.02
C LYS A 49 6.39 -12.24 6.89
N ALA A 50 7.18 -11.72 7.84
CA ALA A 50 7.64 -10.33 7.78
C ALA A 50 8.53 -10.07 6.54
N GLN A 51 9.40 -11.02 6.19
CA GLN A 51 10.23 -10.92 5.00
C GLN A 51 9.41 -10.91 3.70
N ASN A 52 8.38 -11.76 3.62
CA ASN A 52 7.45 -11.77 2.48
C ASN A 52 6.67 -10.45 2.36
N GLU A 53 6.19 -9.91 3.49
CA GLU A 53 5.47 -8.64 3.50
C GLU A 53 6.37 -7.49 3.06
N LEU A 54 7.62 -7.44 3.53
CA LEU A 54 8.59 -6.44 3.12
C LEU A 54 8.86 -6.50 1.61
N CYS A 55 8.97 -7.70 1.05
CA CYS A 55 9.11 -7.90 -0.39
C CYS A 55 7.90 -7.34 -1.15
N ALA A 56 6.69 -7.69 -0.74
CA ALA A 56 5.46 -7.21 -1.37
C ALA A 56 5.34 -5.68 -1.29
N ALA A 57 5.64 -5.08 -0.14
CA ALA A 57 5.62 -3.65 0.07
C ALA A 57 6.65 -2.91 -0.80
N THR A 58 7.86 -3.46 -0.93
CA THR A 58 8.92 -2.88 -1.79
C THR A 58 8.51 -2.93 -3.26
N GLN A 59 7.94 -4.05 -3.72
CA GLN A 59 7.42 -4.18 -5.08
C GLN A 59 6.26 -3.22 -5.36
N ALA A 60 5.34 -3.06 -4.41
CA ALA A 60 4.22 -2.12 -4.52
C ALA A 60 4.70 -0.67 -4.61
N LEU A 61 5.69 -0.28 -3.79
CA LEU A 61 6.30 1.05 -3.88
C LEU A 61 6.94 1.29 -5.25
N SER A 62 7.71 0.32 -5.75
CA SER A 62 8.31 0.40 -7.09
C SER A 62 7.25 0.60 -8.17
N GLN A 63 6.12 -0.12 -8.10
CA GLN A 63 5.03 0.03 -9.05
C GLN A 63 4.37 1.42 -8.96
N GLN A 64 4.11 1.90 -7.75
CA GLN A 64 3.49 3.22 -7.55
C GLN A 64 4.35 4.36 -8.13
N LEU A 65 5.68 4.25 -8.09
CA LEU A 65 6.58 5.21 -8.72
C LEU A 65 6.47 5.20 -10.25
N ARG A 66 6.28 4.03 -10.87
CA ARG A 66 6.04 3.91 -12.33
C ARG A 66 4.68 4.45 -12.75
N ASP A 67 3.67 4.29 -11.90
CA ASP A 67 2.31 4.75 -12.21
C ASP A 67 2.23 6.28 -12.40
N TYR A 68 3.22 7.04 -11.91
CA TYR A 68 3.35 8.48 -12.19
C TYR A 68 3.46 8.79 -13.69
N GLU A 69 4.16 7.96 -14.47
CA GLU A 69 4.31 8.11 -15.93
C GLU A 69 2.96 7.92 -16.67
N ILE A 70 2.07 7.12 -16.09
CA ILE A 70 0.77 6.77 -16.69
C ILE A 70 -0.29 7.81 -16.31
N GLN A 71 -0.12 8.48 -15.17
CA GLN A 71 -1.06 9.47 -14.67
C GLN A 71 -0.99 10.76 -15.50
N THR A 72 -2.14 11.18 -16.05
CA THR A 72 -2.23 12.46 -16.75
C THR A 72 -2.32 13.61 -15.75
N PHE A 73 -1.36 14.53 -15.82
CA PHE A 73 -1.34 15.76 -15.05
C PHE A 73 -1.44 16.97 -16.02
N PRO A 74 -2.50 17.79 -15.95
CA PRO A 74 -2.73 18.87 -16.93
C PRO A 74 -1.64 19.95 -17.01
N LEU A 75 -0.79 20.05 -15.98
CA LEU A 75 0.28 21.05 -15.87
C LEU A 75 1.67 20.45 -16.00
N GLU A 76 1.78 19.13 -16.11
CA GLU A 76 3.07 18.46 -16.20
C GLU A 76 3.57 18.52 -17.66
N PRO A 77 4.83 18.95 -17.89
CA PRO A 77 5.40 18.93 -19.23
C PRO A 77 5.65 17.50 -19.71
N GLU A 78 5.55 17.27 -21.02
CA GLU A 78 5.79 15.94 -21.63
C GLU A 78 7.19 15.37 -21.30
N ASP A 79 8.21 16.22 -21.21
CA ASP A 79 9.60 15.86 -20.89
C ASP A 79 9.95 16.06 -19.40
N SER A 80 9.05 15.68 -18.49
CA SER A 80 9.29 15.88 -17.05
C SER A 80 10.49 15.06 -16.53
N ILE A 81 11.48 15.77 -15.98
CA ILE A 81 12.63 15.19 -15.27
C ILE A 81 12.15 14.40 -14.04
N LEU A 82 11.02 14.78 -13.44
CA LEU A 82 10.44 14.06 -12.30
C LEU A 82 10.03 12.65 -12.72
N THR A 83 9.37 12.49 -13.87
CA THR A 83 8.96 11.18 -14.40
C THR A 83 10.15 10.25 -14.59
N THR A 84 11.21 10.72 -15.25
CA THR A 84 12.43 9.92 -15.48
C THR A 84 13.17 9.61 -14.17
N THR A 85 13.18 10.54 -13.22
CA THR A 85 13.74 10.34 -11.87
C THR A 85 12.99 9.25 -11.09
N LEU A 86 11.65 9.29 -11.06
CA LEU A 86 10.83 8.31 -10.35
C LEU A 86 10.97 6.91 -10.96
N LYS A 87 11.07 6.83 -12.29
CA LYS A 87 11.36 5.58 -13.03
C LYS A 87 12.74 5.00 -12.70
N GLN A 88 13.74 5.86 -12.51
CA GLN A 88 15.07 5.41 -12.07
C GLN A 88 15.01 4.86 -10.62
N PHE A 89 14.31 5.54 -9.71
CA PHE A 89 14.08 5.04 -8.36
C PHE A 89 13.35 3.69 -8.36
N SER A 90 12.32 3.51 -9.20
CA SER A 90 11.59 2.24 -9.29
C SER A 90 12.51 1.10 -9.73
N SER A 91 13.44 1.34 -10.67
CA SER A 91 14.42 0.32 -11.09
C SER A 91 15.31 -0.13 -9.92
N TYR A 92 15.80 0.80 -9.08
CA TYR A 92 16.60 0.43 -7.92
C TYR A 92 15.78 -0.33 -6.86
N LEU A 93 14.50 0.02 -6.69
CA LEU A 93 13.61 -0.73 -5.80
C LEU A 93 13.31 -2.14 -6.30
N ASP A 94 13.24 -2.36 -7.62
CA ASP A 94 13.09 -3.69 -8.22
C ASP A 94 14.31 -4.57 -7.94
N ASP A 95 15.52 -4.02 -8.00
CA ASP A 95 16.75 -4.74 -7.62
C ASP A 95 16.71 -5.15 -6.14
N VAL A 96 16.33 -4.24 -5.24
CA VAL A 96 16.17 -4.52 -3.81
C VAL A 96 15.11 -5.58 -3.56
N SER A 97 13.94 -5.47 -4.21
CA SER A 97 12.87 -6.46 -4.12
C SER A 97 13.33 -7.83 -4.59
N SER A 98 14.09 -7.90 -5.69
CA SER A 98 14.62 -9.17 -6.22
C SER A 98 15.52 -9.87 -5.20
N ILE A 99 16.38 -9.12 -4.50
CA ILE A 99 17.25 -9.66 -3.45
C ILE A 99 16.43 -10.12 -2.23
N GLN A 100 15.38 -9.38 -1.87
CA GLN A 100 14.44 -9.77 -0.79
C GLN A 100 13.68 -11.06 -1.12
N GLN A 101 13.33 -11.30 -2.39
CA GLN A 101 12.70 -12.54 -2.86
C GLN A 101 13.64 -13.73 -2.72
N VAL A 102 14.92 -13.56 -3.09
CA VAL A 102 15.95 -14.59 -2.91
C VAL A 102 16.10 -14.95 -1.43
N LEU A 103 16.17 -13.95 -0.54
CA LEU A 103 16.24 -14.20 0.91
C LEU A 103 15.00 -14.99 1.40
N SER A 104 13.81 -14.64 0.94
CA SER A 104 12.59 -15.37 1.31
C SER A 104 12.61 -16.83 0.87
N ALA A 105 13.03 -17.10 -0.37
CA ALA A 105 13.20 -18.45 -0.87
C ALA A 105 14.19 -19.25 -0.01
N GLN A 106 15.33 -18.64 0.34
CA GLN A 106 16.32 -19.25 1.23
C GLN A 106 15.76 -19.55 2.63
N TYR A 107 14.93 -18.67 3.21
CA TYR A 107 14.25 -18.96 4.48
C TYR A 107 13.26 -20.12 4.38
N SER A 108 12.52 -20.22 3.27
CA SER A 108 11.60 -21.34 3.04
C SER A 108 12.37 -22.68 3.03
N GLU A 109 13.45 -22.74 2.26
CA GLU A 109 14.21 -23.98 2.02
C GLU A 109 15.13 -24.37 3.17
N THR A 110 15.86 -23.41 3.74
CA THR A 110 16.96 -23.70 4.68
C THR A 110 16.56 -23.56 6.15
N MET A 111 15.46 -22.86 6.44
CA MET A 111 14.96 -22.66 7.81
C MET A 111 13.61 -23.34 8.02
N MET A 112 12.59 -23.00 7.23
CA MET A 112 11.22 -23.47 7.47
C MET A 112 11.02 -24.95 7.14
N TYR A 113 11.58 -25.42 6.02
CA TYR A 113 11.43 -26.82 5.60
C TYR A 113 12.05 -27.80 6.61
N PRO A 114 13.31 -27.66 7.05
CA PRO A 114 13.90 -28.59 8.02
C PRO A 114 13.16 -28.60 9.35
N MET A 115 12.71 -27.44 9.84
CA MET A 115 11.88 -27.37 11.05
C MET A 115 10.55 -28.09 10.90
N SER A 116 9.85 -27.86 9.78
CA SER A 116 8.54 -28.47 9.53
C SER A 116 8.67 -29.98 9.38
N ARG A 117 9.73 -30.46 8.69
CA ARG A 117 10.05 -31.89 8.58
C ARG A 117 10.35 -32.51 9.94
N PHE A 118 11.14 -31.86 10.79
CA PHE A 118 11.43 -32.37 12.14
C PHE A 118 10.17 -32.52 13.00
N ILE A 119 9.24 -31.55 12.92
CA ILE A 119 7.96 -31.61 13.63
C ILE A 119 7.06 -32.71 13.07
N GLN A 120 6.85 -32.73 11.75
CA GLN A 120 5.85 -33.58 11.10
C GLN A 120 6.29 -35.02 10.89
N ALA A 121 7.60 -35.27 10.81
CA ALA A 121 8.14 -36.62 10.67
C ALA A 121 8.68 -37.12 12.01
N ASP A 122 9.76 -36.53 12.52
CA ASP A 122 10.51 -37.13 13.63
C ASP A 122 9.77 -37.04 14.97
N LEU A 123 9.21 -35.89 15.31
CA LEU A 123 8.46 -35.72 16.57
C LEU A 123 7.08 -36.40 16.53
N GLU A 124 6.47 -36.49 15.35
CA GLU A 124 5.19 -37.17 15.18
C GLU A 124 5.34 -38.70 15.18
N GLU A 125 6.42 -39.24 14.60
CA GLU A 125 6.80 -40.65 14.71
C GLU A 125 6.93 -41.07 16.19
N VAL A 126 7.64 -40.28 17.00
CA VAL A 126 7.79 -40.55 18.44
C VAL A 126 6.44 -40.49 19.17
N SER A 127 5.58 -39.55 18.80
CA SER A 127 4.23 -39.42 19.38
C SER A 127 3.37 -40.65 19.05
N THR A 128 3.41 -41.10 17.80
CA THR A 128 2.68 -42.29 17.33
C THR A 128 3.17 -43.56 18.00
N LEU A 129 4.50 -43.75 18.10
CA LEU A 129 5.10 -44.90 18.77
C LEU A 129 4.77 -44.94 20.27
N CYS A 130 4.70 -43.77 20.92
CA CYS A 130 4.26 -43.67 22.32
C CYS A 130 2.83 -44.21 22.49
N GLU A 131 1.88 -43.73 21.67
CA GLU A 131 0.48 -44.19 21.71
C GLU A 131 0.38 -45.70 21.43
N MET A 132 1.07 -46.19 20.39
CA MET A 132 1.10 -47.62 20.07
C MET A 132 1.66 -48.45 21.23
N PHE A 133 2.71 -47.96 21.91
CA PHE A 133 3.33 -48.65 23.03
C PHE A 133 2.41 -48.68 24.27
N GLN A 134 1.67 -47.61 24.53
CA GLN A 134 0.66 -47.55 25.60
C GLN A 134 -0.50 -48.53 25.35
N ILE A 135 -0.98 -48.61 24.10
CA ILE A 135 -2.00 -49.58 23.70
C ILE A 135 -1.49 -51.01 23.89
N ALA A 136 -0.30 -51.32 23.35
CA ALA A 136 0.29 -52.66 23.45
C ALA A 136 0.59 -53.06 24.90
N THR A 137 0.99 -52.11 25.75
CA THR A 137 1.15 -52.32 27.20
C THR A 137 -0.19 -52.72 27.83
N THR A 138 -1.27 -51.99 27.55
CA THR A 138 -2.60 -52.24 28.12
C THR A 138 -3.16 -53.60 27.66
N GLU A 139 -3.00 -53.95 26.39
CA GLU A 139 -3.42 -55.23 25.84
C GLU A 139 -2.64 -56.40 26.46
N HIS A 140 -1.32 -56.27 26.60
CA HIS A 140 -0.48 -57.28 27.26
C HIS A 140 -0.86 -57.46 28.74
N GLU A 141 -1.12 -56.37 29.47
CA GLU A 141 -1.61 -56.43 30.84
C GLU A 141 -2.98 -57.12 30.96
N SER A 142 -3.86 -56.92 29.98
CA SER A 142 -5.17 -57.59 29.95
C SER A 142 -5.00 -59.09 29.71
N ALA A 143 -4.20 -59.47 28.71
CA ALA A 143 -3.95 -60.87 28.36
C ALA A 143 -3.29 -61.64 29.52
N ILE A 144 -2.30 -61.05 30.20
CA ILE A 144 -1.67 -61.69 31.37
C ILE A 144 -2.67 -61.84 32.52
N LYS A 145 -3.51 -60.83 32.81
CA LYS A 145 -4.57 -60.93 33.84
C LYS A 145 -5.57 -62.04 33.52
N ASN A 146 -5.92 -62.21 32.25
CA ASN A 146 -6.84 -63.27 31.81
C ASN A 146 -6.21 -64.66 31.95
N TYR A 147 -4.98 -64.83 31.48
CA TYR A 147 -4.23 -66.08 31.63
C TYR A 147 -4.08 -66.49 33.10
N MET A 148 -3.74 -65.53 33.98
CA MET A 148 -3.52 -65.80 35.41
C MET A 148 -4.81 -66.17 36.18
N LYS A 149 -5.99 -65.92 35.61
CA LYS A 149 -7.29 -66.29 36.21
C LYS A 149 -7.71 -67.73 35.90
N LEU A 150 -6.96 -68.47 35.08
CA LEU A 150 -7.32 -69.83 34.72
C LEU A 150 -7.39 -70.77 35.94
N PRO A 151 -8.44 -71.58 36.07
CA PRO A 151 -8.66 -72.40 37.25
C PRO A 151 -7.73 -73.63 37.27
N LYS A 152 -6.90 -73.75 38.30
CA LYS A 152 -5.99 -74.90 38.50
C LYS A 152 -6.71 -76.23 38.77
N LYS A 153 -7.90 -76.22 39.39
CA LYS A 153 -8.62 -77.43 39.83
C LYS A 153 -9.51 -78.08 38.76
N LYS A 154 -9.87 -77.34 37.70
CA LYS A 154 -10.72 -77.78 36.60
C LYS A 154 -10.09 -77.32 35.28
N GLU A 155 -8.89 -77.82 35.03
CA GLU A 155 -8.07 -77.38 33.89
C GLU A 155 -8.69 -77.87 32.57
N ASN A 156 -8.91 -76.94 31.65
CA ASN A 156 -9.35 -77.23 30.28
C ASN A 156 -8.16 -76.94 29.36
N ASP A 157 -7.56 -78.01 28.81
CA ASP A 157 -6.35 -77.91 27.99
C ASP A 157 -6.53 -76.99 26.77
N ARG A 158 -7.70 -77.05 26.12
CA ARG A 158 -8.01 -76.19 24.96
C ARG A 158 -8.06 -74.72 25.37
N GLN A 159 -8.78 -74.42 26.45
CA GLN A 159 -8.89 -73.06 26.96
C GLN A 159 -7.52 -72.52 27.40
N ARG A 160 -6.71 -73.34 28.07
CA ARG A 160 -5.33 -72.97 28.46
C ARG A 160 -4.48 -72.64 27.24
N MET A 161 -4.54 -73.45 26.18
CA MET A 161 -3.81 -73.18 24.94
C MET A 161 -4.25 -71.87 24.29
N GLU A 162 -5.56 -71.60 24.23
CA GLU A 162 -6.11 -70.36 23.64
C GLU A 162 -5.60 -69.10 24.36
N TYR A 163 -5.69 -69.04 25.70
CA TYR A 163 -5.15 -67.89 26.47
C TYR A 163 -3.63 -67.81 26.44
N ASN A 164 -2.92 -68.94 26.34
CA ASN A 164 -1.46 -68.94 26.21
C ASN A 164 -1.02 -68.33 24.88
N GLU A 165 -1.72 -68.66 23.79
CA GLU A 165 -1.45 -68.10 22.46
C GLU A 165 -1.82 -66.61 22.39
N GLU A 166 -2.94 -66.21 23.00
CA GLU A 166 -3.31 -64.79 23.15
C GLU A 166 -2.22 -64.01 23.90
N LEU A 167 -1.77 -64.53 25.05
CA LEU A 167 -0.69 -63.91 25.83
C LEU A 167 0.62 -63.84 25.04
N TYR A 168 0.98 -64.90 24.31
CA TYR A 168 2.14 -64.89 23.43
C TYR A 168 2.04 -63.77 22.39
N GLY A 169 0.90 -63.65 21.70
CA GLY A 169 0.65 -62.62 20.71
C GLY A 169 0.78 -61.20 21.28
N MET A 170 0.11 -60.93 22.41
CA MET A 170 0.13 -59.60 23.03
C MET A 170 1.51 -59.25 23.63
N ARG A 171 2.20 -60.22 24.23
CA ARG A 171 3.57 -60.02 24.74
C ARG A 171 4.55 -59.74 23.61
N LYS A 172 4.43 -60.44 22.48
CA LYS A 172 5.25 -60.19 21.29
C LYS A 172 5.00 -58.79 20.74
N LYS A 173 3.73 -58.39 20.60
CA LYS A 173 3.34 -57.03 20.16
C LYS A 173 3.93 -55.97 21.08
N PHE A 174 3.74 -56.12 22.40
CA PHE A 174 4.33 -55.24 23.43
C PHE A 174 5.84 -55.08 23.26
N HIS A 175 6.58 -56.20 23.19
CA HIS A 175 8.03 -56.17 23.08
C HIS A 175 8.50 -55.51 21.77
N GLN A 176 7.90 -55.86 20.62
CA GLN A 176 8.28 -55.28 19.34
C GLN A 176 8.01 -53.77 19.29
N THR A 177 6.83 -53.32 19.75
CA THR A 177 6.51 -51.90 19.80
C THR A 177 7.44 -51.16 20.77
N GLY A 178 7.76 -51.74 21.93
CA GLY A 178 8.71 -51.17 22.88
C GLY A 178 10.12 -51.01 22.30
N LEU A 179 10.63 -52.00 21.57
CA LEU A 179 11.93 -51.93 20.90
C LEU A 179 12.00 -50.77 19.90
N HIS A 180 10.96 -50.61 19.07
CA HIS A 180 10.89 -49.48 18.13
C HIS A 180 10.77 -48.14 18.85
N TYR A 181 9.98 -48.08 19.92
CA TYR A 181 9.78 -46.85 20.67
C TYR A 181 11.06 -46.39 21.38
N TYR A 182 11.75 -47.29 22.09
CA TYR A 182 13.00 -47.00 22.79
C TYR A 182 14.10 -46.59 21.80
N SER A 183 14.18 -47.30 20.66
CA SER A 183 15.11 -46.96 19.57
C SER A 183 14.84 -45.56 19.02
N SER A 184 13.57 -45.21 18.79
CA SER A 184 13.18 -43.88 18.29
C SER A 184 13.50 -42.77 19.29
N LEU A 185 13.24 -42.97 20.59
CA LEU A 185 13.63 -42.03 21.64
C LEU A 185 15.15 -41.84 21.75
N ASN A 186 15.92 -42.93 21.63
CA ASN A 186 17.38 -42.85 21.56
C ASN A 186 17.86 -42.05 20.34
N ALA A 187 17.27 -42.30 19.16
CA ALA A 187 17.59 -41.57 17.94
C ALA A 187 17.23 -40.08 18.07
N LEU A 188 16.13 -39.75 18.74
CA LEU A 188 15.67 -38.38 18.96
C LEU A 188 16.72 -37.52 19.67
N GLN A 189 17.51 -38.10 20.58
CA GLN A 189 18.59 -37.39 21.28
C GLN A 189 19.71 -36.91 20.36
N TYR A 190 19.92 -37.59 19.22
CA TYR A 190 20.82 -37.15 18.17
C TYR A 190 20.13 -36.20 17.21
N LYS A 191 18.92 -36.57 16.73
CA LYS A 191 18.14 -35.77 15.78
C LYS A 191 17.93 -34.34 16.30
N ARG A 192 17.58 -34.15 17.58
CA ARG A 192 17.37 -32.82 18.17
C ARG A 192 18.58 -31.88 18.02
N LYS A 193 19.80 -32.41 18.04
CA LYS A 193 21.01 -31.58 17.93
C LYS A 193 21.15 -31.00 16.53
N CYS A 194 20.96 -31.84 15.51
CA CYS A 194 21.04 -31.41 14.12
C CYS A 194 19.82 -30.54 13.75
N SER A 195 18.61 -31.02 14.04
CA SER A 195 17.36 -30.39 13.60
C SER A 195 17.07 -29.04 14.25
N LEU A 196 17.65 -28.73 15.41
CA LEU A 196 17.55 -27.39 16.01
C LEU A 196 18.65 -26.43 15.52
N LEU A 197 19.80 -26.94 15.07
CA LEU A 197 20.92 -26.11 14.61
C LEU A 197 20.84 -25.80 13.12
N GLU A 198 20.45 -26.77 12.29
CA GLU A 198 20.36 -26.64 10.83
C GLU A 198 19.52 -25.43 10.39
N PRO A 199 18.30 -25.18 10.93
CA PRO A 199 17.51 -24.01 10.54
C PRO A 199 18.16 -22.67 10.86
N ILE A 200 18.86 -22.60 12.00
CA ILE A 200 19.54 -21.38 12.46
C ILE A 200 20.79 -21.13 11.62
N LEU A 201 21.51 -22.19 11.29
CA LEU A 201 22.65 -22.13 10.37
C LEU A 201 22.21 -21.66 8.98
N GLY A 202 21.12 -22.24 8.45
CA GLY A 202 20.51 -21.83 7.19
C GLY A 202 20.11 -20.36 7.18
N TYR A 203 19.42 -19.91 8.24
CA TYR A 203 19.08 -18.51 8.44
C TYR A 203 20.30 -17.58 8.40
N MET A 204 21.37 -17.91 9.13
CA MET A 204 22.58 -17.09 9.19
C MET A 204 23.32 -17.02 7.85
N HIS A 205 23.37 -18.13 7.11
CA HIS A 205 23.94 -18.13 5.76
C HIS A 205 23.11 -17.30 4.79
N ALA A 206 21.78 -17.43 4.83
CA ALA A 206 20.87 -16.66 4.01
C ALA A 206 21.01 -15.15 4.28
N GLN A 207 21.09 -14.75 5.55
CA GLN A 207 21.34 -13.35 5.94
C GLN A 207 22.67 -12.83 5.40
N ARG A 208 23.76 -13.59 5.58
CA ARG A 208 25.07 -13.19 5.07
C ARG A 208 25.06 -13.00 3.55
N ALA A 209 24.43 -13.91 2.82
CA ALA A 209 24.29 -13.80 1.37
C ALA A 209 23.44 -12.57 0.98
N PHE A 210 22.32 -12.34 1.67
CA PHE A 210 21.46 -11.17 1.48
C PHE A 210 22.22 -9.85 1.64
N PHE A 211 23.00 -9.70 2.71
CA PHE A 211 23.80 -8.49 2.91
C PHE A 211 24.87 -8.30 1.85
N GLN A 212 25.52 -9.38 1.39
CA GLN A 212 26.50 -9.29 0.31
C GLN A 212 25.84 -8.84 -1.00
N MET A 213 24.73 -9.48 -1.39
CA MET A 213 23.96 -9.09 -2.58
C MET A 213 23.44 -7.65 -2.47
N GLY A 214 22.97 -7.27 -1.28
CA GLY A 214 22.50 -5.91 -0.99
C GLY A 214 23.61 -4.89 -1.17
N GLN A 215 24.80 -5.14 -0.61
CA GLN A 215 25.97 -4.27 -0.80
C GLN A 215 26.32 -4.10 -2.28
N ASP A 216 26.37 -5.20 -3.03
CA ASP A 216 26.70 -5.18 -4.45
C ASP A 216 25.64 -4.43 -5.30
N ALA A 217 24.39 -4.42 -4.84
CA ALA A 217 23.29 -3.74 -5.52
C ALA A 217 23.17 -2.26 -5.16
N VAL A 218 23.19 -1.91 -3.86
CA VAL A 218 22.86 -0.56 -3.38
C VAL A 218 24.08 0.34 -3.16
N CYS A 219 25.28 -0.22 -2.95
CA CYS A 219 26.49 0.56 -2.72
C CYS A 219 27.27 0.85 -4.02
N LYS A 220 26.59 0.79 -5.18
CA LYS A 220 27.18 1.19 -6.46
C LYS A 220 27.39 2.69 -6.50
N LYS A 221 28.55 3.11 -7.02
CA LYS A 221 28.90 4.52 -7.19
C LYS A 221 27.84 5.28 -8.01
N GLU A 222 27.22 4.64 -9.01
CA GLU A 222 26.17 5.25 -9.82
C GLU A 222 24.95 5.65 -8.99
N ILE A 223 24.58 4.85 -7.99
CA ILE A 223 23.45 5.16 -7.09
C ILE A 223 23.81 6.33 -6.18
N GLU A 224 25.02 6.35 -5.64
CA GLU A 224 25.49 7.47 -4.82
C GLU A 224 25.50 8.79 -5.61
N GLU A 225 26.05 8.78 -6.82
CA GLU A 225 26.05 9.94 -7.73
C GLU A 225 24.62 10.37 -8.08
N PHE A 226 23.73 9.43 -8.39
CA PHE A 226 22.32 9.71 -8.64
C PHE A 226 21.65 10.38 -7.43
N LEU A 227 21.78 9.82 -6.22
CA LEU A 227 21.17 10.37 -5.01
C LEU A 227 21.69 11.79 -4.71
N ASN A 228 22.99 12.03 -4.88
CA ASN A 228 23.59 13.35 -4.70
C ASN A 228 23.04 14.37 -5.71
N ASN A 229 22.89 13.97 -6.97
CA ASN A 229 22.31 14.83 -8.01
C ASN A 229 20.85 15.17 -7.71
N ILE A 230 20.04 14.19 -7.30
CA ILE A 230 18.64 14.44 -6.91
C ILE A 230 18.56 15.37 -5.70
N ASN A 231 19.42 15.18 -4.69
CA ASN A 231 19.45 16.06 -3.52
C ASN A 231 19.80 17.51 -3.90
N ALA A 232 20.76 17.72 -4.81
CA ALA A 232 21.09 19.04 -5.34
C ALA A 232 19.91 19.66 -6.12
N SER A 233 19.23 18.88 -6.95
CA SER A 233 18.04 19.32 -7.70
C SER A 233 16.90 19.74 -6.76
N VAL A 234 16.62 18.96 -5.71
CA VAL A 234 15.59 19.29 -4.70
C VAL A 234 15.94 20.61 -3.99
N GLN A 235 17.20 20.81 -3.61
CA GLN A 235 17.63 22.08 -3.03
C GLN A 235 17.51 23.25 -4.01
N GLY A 236 17.74 23.02 -5.31
CA GLY A 236 17.51 23.99 -6.37
C GLY A 236 16.04 24.43 -6.44
N VAL A 237 15.12 23.48 -6.52
CA VAL A 237 13.67 23.73 -6.54
C VAL A 237 13.22 24.48 -5.27
N GLN A 238 13.73 24.11 -4.09
CA GLN A 238 13.42 24.82 -2.85
C GLN A 238 13.87 26.28 -2.87
N LYS A 239 15.05 26.58 -3.43
CA LYS A 239 15.53 27.96 -3.57
C LYS A 239 14.69 28.76 -4.55
N GLU A 240 14.31 28.14 -5.68
CA GLU A 240 13.43 28.76 -6.67
C GLU A 240 12.07 29.09 -6.06
N LEU A 241 11.46 28.14 -5.34
CA LEU A 241 10.21 28.35 -4.61
C LEU A 241 10.31 29.52 -3.62
N GLN A 242 11.38 29.62 -2.85
CA GLN A 242 11.59 30.74 -1.91
C GLN A 242 11.70 32.09 -2.62
N GLN A 243 12.44 32.14 -3.74
CA GLN A 243 12.60 33.36 -4.52
C GLN A 243 11.29 33.78 -5.18
N ASP A 244 10.55 32.83 -5.74
CA ASP A 244 9.27 33.08 -6.38
C ASP A 244 8.25 33.56 -5.35
N THR A 245 8.12 32.87 -4.22
CA THR A 245 7.23 33.27 -3.11
C THR A 245 7.50 34.71 -2.68
N LYS A 246 8.77 35.11 -2.54
CA LYS A 246 9.12 36.49 -2.18
C LYS A 246 8.66 37.49 -3.25
N LYS A 247 8.96 37.20 -4.53
CA LYS A 247 8.52 38.05 -5.65
C LYS A 247 7.00 38.15 -5.72
N THR A 248 6.29 37.06 -5.45
CA THR A 248 4.83 37.03 -5.41
C THR A 248 4.29 37.93 -4.31
N VAL A 249 4.87 37.90 -3.10
CA VAL A 249 4.47 38.79 -2.00
C VAL A 249 4.68 40.26 -2.39
N ASP A 250 5.87 40.62 -2.89
CA ASP A 250 6.16 41.99 -3.31
C ASP A 250 5.22 42.47 -4.45
N LEU A 251 4.86 41.56 -5.36
CA LEU A 251 3.92 41.82 -6.45
C LEU A 251 2.49 42.00 -5.93
N ILE A 252 2.05 41.19 -4.97
CA ILE A 252 0.73 41.34 -4.33
C ILE A 252 0.62 42.73 -3.70
N ASP A 253 1.60 43.12 -2.86
CA ASP A 253 1.59 44.43 -2.20
C ASP A 253 1.55 45.58 -3.22
N THR A 254 2.31 45.46 -4.30
CA THR A 254 2.35 46.45 -5.39
C THR A 254 1.00 46.56 -6.10
N LEU A 255 0.38 45.42 -6.44
CA LEU A 255 -0.91 45.38 -7.13
C LEU A 255 -2.02 45.90 -6.23
N GLU A 256 -2.03 45.53 -4.94
CA GLU A 256 -3.02 46.03 -3.98
C GLU A 256 -2.97 47.55 -3.88
N GLN A 257 -1.77 48.13 -3.80
CA GLN A 257 -1.59 49.59 -3.77
C GLN A 257 -2.02 50.27 -5.08
N GLN A 258 -1.67 49.69 -6.24
CA GLN A 258 -2.04 50.24 -7.54
C GLN A 258 -3.55 50.15 -7.81
N SER A 259 -4.22 49.12 -7.28
CA SER A 259 -5.64 48.87 -7.51
C SER A 259 -6.57 49.60 -6.55
N VAL A 260 -6.08 50.32 -5.53
CA VAL A 260 -6.92 51.03 -4.53
C VAL A 260 -8.03 51.87 -5.16
N GLN A 261 -7.72 52.64 -6.20
CA GLN A 261 -8.73 53.47 -6.89
C GLN A 261 -9.74 52.63 -7.69
N GLN A 262 -9.32 51.48 -8.20
CA GLN A 262 -10.16 50.57 -8.99
C GLN A 262 -11.13 49.76 -8.11
N TYR A 263 -10.86 49.63 -6.80
CA TYR A 263 -11.78 48.98 -5.85
C TYR A 263 -13.04 49.80 -5.61
N HIS A 264 -12.99 51.12 -5.84
CA HIS A 264 -14.16 51.98 -5.75
C HIS A 264 -14.88 52.04 -7.09
N ALA A 265 -16.15 51.63 -7.12
CA ALA A 265 -17.02 51.84 -8.29
C ALA A 265 -17.09 53.31 -8.68
N GLU A 266 -17.18 54.20 -7.69
CA GLU A 266 -17.13 55.65 -7.84
C GLU A 266 -16.09 56.18 -6.83
N PRO A 267 -14.92 56.68 -7.27
CA PRO A 267 -13.87 57.14 -6.36
C PRO A 267 -14.30 58.37 -5.55
N ASN A 268 -13.81 58.51 -4.32
CA ASN A 268 -14.05 59.69 -3.47
C ASN A 268 -13.58 60.96 -4.20
N PRO A 269 -14.29 62.11 -4.11
CA PRO A 269 -13.85 63.41 -4.63
C PRO A 269 -12.39 63.82 -4.35
N GLU A 270 -11.78 63.32 -3.28
CA GLU A 270 -10.36 63.57 -2.94
C GLU A 270 -9.37 62.75 -3.78
N MET A 271 -9.83 61.72 -4.49
CA MET A 271 -9.00 60.91 -5.38
C MET A 271 -8.86 61.55 -6.77
N PRO A 272 -7.74 61.32 -7.47
CA PRO A 272 -7.57 61.77 -8.85
C PRO A 272 -8.70 61.29 -9.78
N TYR A 273 -9.28 62.22 -10.55
CA TYR A 273 -10.27 61.90 -11.56
C TYR A 273 -9.62 61.18 -12.77
N ILE A 274 -10.20 60.04 -13.16
CA ILE A 274 -9.77 59.27 -14.33
C ILE A 274 -10.84 59.42 -15.42
N PRO A 275 -10.56 60.11 -16.53
CA PRO A 275 -11.53 60.29 -17.61
C PRO A 275 -11.78 58.97 -18.38
N PRO A 276 -12.97 58.79 -18.99
CA PRO A 276 -13.24 57.65 -19.84
C PRO A 276 -12.35 57.68 -21.09
N ASN A 277 -11.75 56.55 -21.42
CA ASN A 277 -11.02 56.39 -22.67
C ASN A 277 -11.96 56.00 -23.83
N THR A 278 -12.40 56.98 -24.62
CA THR A 278 -13.31 56.76 -25.75
C THR A 278 -12.61 56.30 -27.04
N GLN A 279 -11.30 55.99 -27.00
CA GLN A 279 -10.52 55.54 -28.16
C GLN A 279 -10.14 54.06 -28.07
N LEU A 280 -10.81 53.29 -27.20
CA LEU A 280 -10.54 51.87 -27.02
C LEU A 280 -10.99 51.08 -28.25
N ALA A 281 -10.03 50.45 -28.93
CA ALA A 281 -10.32 49.50 -30.01
C ALA A 281 -10.87 48.16 -29.48
N GLN A 282 -10.60 47.86 -28.20
CA GLN A 282 -11.09 46.66 -27.52
C GLN A 282 -11.40 46.97 -26.07
N LYS A 283 -12.45 46.34 -25.52
CA LYS A 283 -12.82 46.44 -24.12
C LYS A 283 -13.36 45.09 -23.63
N GLY A 284 -13.05 44.76 -22.38
CA GLY A 284 -13.56 43.59 -21.68
C GLY A 284 -13.91 43.95 -20.24
N GLY A 285 -15.01 43.40 -19.72
CA GLY A 285 -15.47 43.68 -18.37
C GLY A 285 -16.78 42.98 -18.03
N TYR A 286 -17.11 42.92 -16.74
CA TYR A 286 -18.39 42.39 -16.30
C TYR A 286 -19.50 43.43 -16.50
N LEU A 287 -20.58 43.03 -17.17
CA LEU A 287 -21.80 43.82 -17.28
C LEU A 287 -23.00 42.99 -16.84
N PHE A 288 -24.08 43.65 -16.43
CA PHE A 288 -25.37 42.96 -16.30
C PHE A 288 -26.15 43.07 -17.60
N ILE A 289 -26.56 41.94 -18.17
CA ILE A 289 -27.45 41.88 -19.33
C ILE A 289 -28.90 41.74 -18.89
N ARG A 290 -29.76 42.55 -19.48
CA ARG A 290 -31.21 42.51 -19.24
C ARG A 290 -31.87 41.44 -20.10
N SER A 291 -32.68 40.60 -19.48
CA SER A 291 -33.59 39.68 -20.17
C SER A 291 -35.03 39.90 -19.69
N LYS A 292 -35.98 39.89 -20.62
CA LYS A 292 -37.41 39.92 -20.29
C LYS A 292 -37.92 38.48 -20.20
N GLN A 293 -38.42 38.09 -19.03
CA GLN A 293 -39.24 36.88 -18.88
C GLN A 293 -40.71 37.28 -18.79
N LEU A 294 -41.63 36.32 -19.02
CA LEU A 294 -43.06 36.55 -19.22
C LEU A 294 -43.74 37.47 -18.18
N ILE A 295 -43.25 37.54 -16.94
CA ILE A 295 -43.85 38.33 -15.85
C ILE A 295 -42.82 39.24 -15.13
N ALA A 296 -41.52 39.08 -15.39
CA ALA A 296 -40.47 39.80 -14.68
C ALA A 296 -39.25 40.08 -15.56
N THR A 297 -38.59 41.20 -15.27
CA THR A 297 -37.28 41.52 -15.84
C THR A 297 -36.18 40.89 -14.98
N ARG A 298 -35.20 40.26 -15.62
CA ARG A 298 -34.03 39.67 -14.99
C ARG A 298 -32.77 40.36 -15.50
N TRP A 299 -31.77 40.46 -14.62
CA TRP A 299 -30.45 41.01 -14.94
C TRP A 299 -29.39 39.99 -14.53
N ASP A 300 -28.61 39.52 -15.49
CA ASP A 300 -27.60 38.48 -15.29
C ASP A 300 -26.20 39.04 -15.49
N ARG A 301 -25.28 38.74 -14.56
CA ARG A 301 -23.89 39.18 -14.66
C ARG A 301 -23.11 38.26 -15.59
N CYS A 302 -22.63 38.82 -16.70
CA CYS A 302 -21.79 38.11 -17.66
C CYS A 302 -20.52 38.91 -17.95
N PHE A 303 -19.44 38.23 -18.34
CA PHE A 303 -18.24 38.89 -18.84
C PHE A 303 -18.44 39.19 -20.33
N PHE A 304 -18.41 40.47 -20.70
CA PHE A 304 -18.50 40.90 -22.09
C PHE A 304 -17.12 41.34 -22.57
N PHE A 305 -16.79 41.01 -23.82
CA PHE A 305 -15.56 41.46 -24.45
C PHE A 305 -15.71 41.62 -25.95
N THR A 306 -14.94 42.52 -26.53
CA THR A 306 -14.90 42.73 -27.98
C THR A 306 -13.83 41.87 -28.63
N GLN A 307 -14.16 41.08 -29.64
CA GLN A 307 -13.20 40.26 -30.40
C GLN A 307 -13.52 40.27 -31.89
N GLY A 308 -12.58 40.71 -32.72
CA GLY A 308 -12.77 40.75 -34.19
C GLY A 308 -13.95 41.59 -34.65
N GLY A 309 -14.30 42.65 -33.90
CA GLY A 309 -15.49 43.48 -34.14
C GLY A 309 -16.81 42.84 -33.72
N ASN A 310 -16.78 41.76 -32.95
CA ASN A 310 -17.96 41.18 -32.31
C ASN A 310 -18.00 41.49 -30.81
N LEU A 311 -19.20 41.69 -30.27
CA LEU A 311 -19.48 41.69 -28.84
C LEU A 311 -19.76 40.25 -28.39
N MET A 312 -18.84 39.71 -27.59
CA MET A 312 -18.91 38.36 -27.04
C MET A 312 -19.41 38.41 -25.58
N CYS A 313 -20.10 37.37 -25.13
CA CYS A 313 -20.63 37.23 -23.78
C CYS A 313 -20.32 35.84 -23.22
N GLN A 314 -19.73 35.82 -22.03
CA GLN A 314 -19.43 34.60 -21.29
C GLN A 314 -20.11 34.64 -19.91
N PRO A 315 -21.11 33.78 -19.66
CA PRO A 315 -21.74 33.64 -18.35
C PRO A 315 -20.76 33.15 -17.28
N LYS A 316 -20.88 33.66 -16.04
CA LYS A 316 -20.01 33.27 -14.91
C LYS A 316 -20.06 31.77 -14.58
N ASP A 317 -21.23 31.13 -14.72
CA ASP A 317 -21.41 29.72 -14.39
C ASP A 317 -20.94 28.76 -15.49
N GLU A 318 -20.78 29.23 -16.74
CA GLU A 318 -20.20 28.43 -17.82
C GLU A 318 -18.68 28.28 -17.67
N VAL A 319 -18.01 29.22 -17.00
CA VAL A 319 -16.58 29.10 -16.62
C VAL A 319 -16.33 27.87 -15.74
N LYS A 320 -17.30 27.47 -14.90
CA LYS A 320 -17.19 26.25 -14.07
C LYS A 320 -17.34 24.96 -14.88
N LYS A 321 -18.04 25.00 -16.02
CA LYS A 321 -18.17 23.86 -16.95
C LYS A 321 -17.06 23.83 -18.00
N ALA A 322 -16.44 24.98 -18.30
CA ALA A 322 -15.37 25.13 -19.28
C ALA A 322 -14.08 24.38 -18.91
N VAL A 323 -13.89 24.00 -17.65
CA VAL A 323 -12.79 23.10 -17.23
C VAL A 323 -12.89 21.71 -17.88
N LEU A 324 -14.06 21.36 -18.45
CA LEU A 324 -14.30 20.08 -19.14
C LEU A 324 -14.47 20.21 -20.66
N GLN A 325 -14.61 21.42 -21.22
CA GLN A 325 -14.80 21.67 -22.67
C GLN A 325 -14.36 23.10 -23.04
N GLU A 326 -13.68 23.26 -24.18
CA GLU A 326 -13.33 24.57 -24.77
C GLU A 326 -14.59 25.37 -25.17
N VAL A 327 -15.24 26.02 -24.21
CA VAL A 327 -16.37 26.92 -24.47
C VAL A 327 -15.83 28.35 -24.60
N ALA A 328 -15.55 28.77 -25.82
CA ALA A 328 -15.35 30.18 -26.16
C ALA A 328 -16.65 30.97 -25.88
N GLY A 329 -16.54 32.25 -25.52
CA GLY A 329 -17.70 33.11 -25.26
C GLY A 329 -18.73 33.09 -26.41
N SER A 330 -20.00 33.31 -26.10
CA SER A 330 -21.09 33.32 -27.07
C SER A 330 -21.21 34.67 -27.80
N LEU A 331 -21.50 34.65 -29.10
CA LEU A 331 -21.71 35.89 -29.87
C LEU A 331 -23.00 36.60 -29.43
N SER A 332 -22.88 37.82 -28.92
CA SER A 332 -24.04 38.65 -28.57
C SER A 332 -24.47 39.56 -29.71
N LEU A 333 -23.54 40.27 -30.34
CA LEU A 333 -23.81 41.18 -31.45
C LEU A 333 -22.58 41.35 -32.35
N ASP A 334 -22.77 41.51 -33.65
CA ASP A 334 -21.71 41.97 -34.57
C ASP A 334 -21.70 43.51 -34.55
N LEU A 335 -20.56 44.09 -34.16
CA LEU A 335 -20.39 45.55 -34.02
C LEU A 335 -19.93 46.20 -35.33
N ASN A 336 -19.49 45.43 -36.33
CA ASN A 336 -19.09 45.97 -37.63
C ASN A 336 -20.29 46.29 -38.53
N GLU A 337 -21.51 45.93 -38.13
CA GLU A 337 -22.70 46.20 -38.93
C GLU A 337 -22.94 47.72 -39.03
N PRO A 338 -23.23 48.24 -40.24
CA PRO A 338 -23.53 49.66 -40.42
C PRO A 338 -24.70 50.12 -39.54
N GLY A 339 -24.46 51.19 -38.78
CA GLY A 339 -25.47 51.80 -37.91
C GLY A 339 -25.60 51.15 -36.53
N VAL A 340 -24.70 50.26 -36.13
CA VAL A 340 -24.61 49.83 -34.73
C VAL A 340 -24.21 51.02 -33.85
N LEU A 341 -24.99 51.27 -32.80
CA LEU A 341 -24.77 52.38 -31.87
C LEU A 341 -24.92 51.89 -30.43
N ALA A 342 -24.04 52.38 -29.56
CA ALA A 342 -24.12 52.22 -28.12
C ALA A 342 -24.53 53.55 -27.48
N GLU A 343 -25.68 53.57 -26.80
CA GLU A 343 -26.25 54.81 -26.25
C GLU A 343 -26.78 54.60 -24.82
N PRO A 344 -26.69 55.62 -23.93
CA PRO A 344 -27.32 55.57 -22.62
C PRO A 344 -28.82 55.27 -22.72
N TYR A 345 -29.32 54.44 -21.81
CA TYR A 345 -30.70 53.97 -21.85
C TYR A 345 -31.33 53.92 -20.47
N GLU A 346 -32.43 54.62 -20.25
CA GLU A 346 -33.12 54.66 -18.97
C GLU A 346 -34.18 53.54 -18.89
N THR A 347 -34.01 52.60 -17.95
CA THR A 347 -34.96 51.51 -17.75
C THR A 347 -34.84 50.88 -16.35
N ASP A 348 -35.93 50.26 -15.88
CA ASP A 348 -36.04 49.53 -14.61
C ASP A 348 -35.47 50.24 -13.36
N ASP A 349 -35.37 51.59 -13.38
CA ASP A 349 -34.76 52.42 -12.32
C ASP A 349 -33.32 52.00 -11.94
N ARG A 350 -32.49 51.70 -12.96
CA ARG A 350 -31.10 51.27 -12.78
C ARG A 350 -30.09 52.31 -13.29
N ARG A 351 -29.02 52.52 -12.52
CA ARG A 351 -27.90 53.41 -12.86
C ARG A 351 -27.03 52.81 -13.97
N PHE A 352 -26.43 53.68 -14.80
CA PHE A 352 -25.41 53.35 -15.80
C PHE A 352 -25.82 52.29 -16.84
N VAL A 353 -27.12 52.27 -17.16
CA VAL A 353 -27.66 51.41 -18.21
C VAL A 353 -27.43 52.05 -19.57
N PHE A 354 -27.07 51.22 -20.55
CA PHE A 354 -26.94 51.57 -21.96
C PHE A 354 -27.49 50.43 -22.80
N HIS A 355 -27.78 50.69 -24.07
CA HIS A 355 -28.06 49.62 -25.01
C HIS A 355 -27.14 49.68 -26.20
N VAL A 356 -26.89 48.52 -26.81
CA VAL A 356 -26.25 48.41 -28.12
C VAL A 356 -27.28 47.90 -29.10
N SER A 357 -27.59 48.68 -30.12
CA SER A 357 -28.63 48.34 -31.10
C SER A 357 -28.01 48.03 -32.47
N SER A 358 -28.46 46.95 -33.11
CA SER A 358 -28.23 46.69 -34.54
C SER A 358 -29.54 46.95 -35.29
N PRO A 359 -29.60 48.03 -36.11
CA PRO A 359 -30.77 48.32 -36.94
C PRO A 359 -31.09 47.21 -37.94
N LYS A 360 -30.04 46.57 -38.48
CA LYS A 360 -30.15 45.49 -39.47
C LYS A 360 -30.77 44.22 -38.89
N LEU A 361 -30.38 43.84 -37.67
CA LEU A 361 -30.91 42.64 -37.00
C LEU A 361 -32.18 42.92 -36.19
N ARG A 362 -32.63 44.19 -36.09
CA ARG A 362 -33.67 44.64 -35.15
C ARG A 362 -33.43 44.09 -33.73
N LYS A 363 -32.16 43.97 -33.35
CA LYS A 363 -31.72 43.41 -32.07
C LYS A 363 -31.15 44.55 -31.22
N SER A 364 -31.57 44.61 -29.97
CA SER A 364 -31.01 45.53 -28.98
C SER A 364 -30.60 44.72 -27.76
N VAL A 365 -29.36 44.89 -27.32
CA VAL A 365 -28.84 44.30 -26.09
C VAL A 365 -28.78 45.41 -25.05
N VAL A 366 -29.53 45.27 -23.96
CA VAL A 366 -29.54 46.24 -22.87
C VAL A 366 -28.60 45.77 -21.78
N LEU A 367 -27.61 46.60 -21.45
CA LEU A 367 -26.49 46.28 -20.59
C LEU A 367 -26.37 47.34 -19.48
N GLN A 368 -25.79 46.95 -18.35
CA GLN A 368 -25.53 47.84 -17.23
C GLN A 368 -24.06 47.74 -16.82
N ALA A 369 -23.38 48.88 -16.79
CA ALA A 369 -22.02 49.03 -16.27
C ALA A 369 -22.02 49.35 -14.77
N GLU A 370 -20.85 49.25 -14.12
CA GLU A 370 -20.72 49.51 -12.69
C GLU A 370 -20.65 51.01 -12.36
N ASN A 371 -20.14 51.83 -13.28
CA ASN A 371 -20.04 53.28 -13.15
C ASN A 371 -20.16 54.02 -14.49
N GLU A 372 -20.24 55.35 -14.42
CA GLU A 372 -20.35 56.22 -15.59
C GLU A 372 -19.15 56.12 -16.54
N ARG A 373 -17.93 56.04 -16.00
CA ARG A 373 -16.70 55.91 -16.81
C ARG A 373 -16.76 54.66 -17.69
N GLU A 374 -17.09 53.51 -17.12
CA GLU A 374 -17.16 52.25 -17.86
C GLU A 374 -18.29 52.24 -18.90
N ARG A 375 -19.43 52.87 -18.61
CA ARG A 375 -20.51 53.08 -19.58
C ARG A 375 -20.02 53.92 -20.76
N ASP A 376 -19.31 55.01 -20.48
CA ASP A 376 -18.93 56.01 -21.49
C ASP A 376 -17.69 55.61 -22.32
N GLU A 377 -16.91 54.65 -21.83
CA GLU A 377 -15.86 53.98 -22.61
C GLU A 377 -16.40 53.06 -23.71
N ILE A 378 -17.72 52.79 -23.70
CA ILE A 378 -18.42 52.01 -24.71
C ILE A 378 -19.17 52.99 -25.61
N ARG A 379 -18.46 53.59 -26.56
CA ARG A 379 -19.01 54.51 -27.57
C ARG A 379 -18.65 54.09 -28.98
#